data_AF-A0A2D6JX85-F1
#
_entry.id   AF-A0A2D6JX85-F1
#
_cell.length_a   1.000
_cell.length_b   1.000
_cell.length_c   1.000
_cell.angle_alpha   90.00
_cell.angle_beta   90.00
_cell.angle_gamma   90.00
#
_symmetry.space_group_name_H-M   'P 1'
#
loop_
_entity.id
_entity.type
_entity.pdbx_description
1 polymer ?
#
loop_
_entity_poly.entity_id
_entity_poly.type
_entity_poly.pdbx_seq_one_letter_code
_entity_poly.pdbx_strand_id
1 'polypeptide(L)'
;MDEKYVLQRFQRQKIITIDQLVQLLKSSVITARRRLKKWQTFTSINKNGRYYSLPQTPVFDKNGLWKYQTVLFSKHGNLKQTIVELIRASSKGLSAVEIADIVGISPNSSFLSQIKNVSGVRREKHKGRFTYLSDSPEIYDRQKHRWA
;
A
#
# COMPACT_ATOMS: atom_id res chain seq x y z
N MET A 1 3.32 1.87 32.26
CA MET A 1 3.64 3.03 31.40
C MET A 1 2.33 3.53 30.80
N ASP A 2 2.08 4.84 30.80
CA ASP A 2 0.82 5.41 30.33
C ASP A 2 0.65 5.25 28.80
N GLU A 3 -0.35 4.48 28.38
CA GLU A 3 -0.72 4.26 26.97
C GLU A 3 -1.02 5.58 26.26
N LYS A 4 -1.57 6.57 26.98
CA LYS A 4 -1.87 7.90 26.46
C LYS A 4 -0.59 8.64 26.06
N TYR A 5 0.45 8.57 26.89
CA TYR A 5 1.74 9.18 26.59
C TYR A 5 2.39 8.58 25.33
N VAL A 6 2.36 7.25 25.19
CA VAL A 6 2.92 6.56 24.02
C VAL A 6 2.17 6.96 22.75
N LEU A 7 0.83 6.99 22.79
CA LEU A 7 0.01 7.41 21.65
C LEU A 7 0.26 8.88 21.26
N GLN A 8 0.41 9.79 22.23
CA GLN A 8 0.75 11.19 21.94
C GLN A 8 2.12 11.32 21.26
N ARG A 9 3.14 10.59 21.75
CA ARG A 9 4.47 10.58 21.12
C ARG A 9 4.43 10.00 19.70
N PHE A 10 3.73 8.88 19.52
CA PHE A 10 3.55 8.27 18.21
C PHE A 10 2.83 9.23 17.25
N GLN A 11 1.74 9.87 17.68
CA GLN A 11 1.02 10.84 16.85
C GLN A 11 1.89 12.02 16.42
N ARG A 12 2.75 12.53 17.30
CA ARG A 12 3.70 13.62 16.97
C ARG A 12 4.73 13.21 15.92
N GLN A 13 5.20 11.97 15.95
CA GLN A 13 6.16 11.45 14.97
C GLN A 13 5.52 11.11 13.61
N LYS A 14 4.18 10.99 13.57
CA LYS A 14 3.35 10.53 12.45
C LYS A 14 3.58 9.07 12.05
N ILE A 15 4.84 8.66 11.91
CA ILE A 15 5.23 7.28 11.61
C ILE A 15 6.29 6.78 12.58
N ILE A 16 6.30 5.48 12.86
CA ILE A 16 7.24 4.84 13.78
C ILE A 16 7.68 3.47 13.26
N THR A 17 8.88 3.01 13.63
CA THR A 17 9.32 1.62 13.43
C THR A 17 8.97 0.73 14.62
N ILE A 18 9.08 -0.59 14.45
CA ILE A 18 8.86 -1.52 15.57
C ILE A 18 9.87 -1.31 16.71
N ASP A 19 11.12 -0.99 16.39
CA ASP A 19 12.19 -0.79 17.38
C ASP A 19 11.96 0.47 18.21
N GLN A 20 11.56 1.56 17.55
CA GLN A 20 11.17 2.80 18.22
C GLN A 20 9.96 2.56 19.14
N LEU A 21 8.98 1.77 18.69
CA LEU A 21 7.82 1.44 19.53
C LEU A 21 8.20 0.57 20.73
N VAL A 22 9.11 -0.39 20.56
CA VAL A 22 9.68 -1.21 21.63
C VAL A 22 10.34 -0.33 22.69
N GLN A 23 11.17 0.64 22.26
CA GLN A 23 11.81 1.60 23.16
C GLN A 23 10.78 2.48 23.88
N LEU A 24 9.79 2.98 23.15
CA LEU A 24 8.72 3.80 23.72
C LEU A 24 7.88 3.03 24.73
N LEU A 25 7.59 1.75 24.50
CA LEU A 25 6.79 0.91 25.41
C LEU A 25 7.61 0.27 26.53
N LYS A 26 8.95 0.25 26.43
CA LYS A 26 9.85 -0.56 27.25
C LYS A 26 9.37 -2.02 27.32
N SER A 27 9.10 -2.61 26.17
CA SER A 27 8.48 -3.94 26.06
C SER A 27 9.07 -4.78 24.93
N SER A 28 8.75 -6.07 24.86
CA SER A 28 9.20 -6.93 23.76
C SER A 28 8.56 -6.55 22.41
N VAL A 29 9.21 -6.97 21.32
CA VAL A 29 8.68 -6.83 19.95
C VAL A 29 7.28 -7.44 19.81
N ILE A 30 7.02 -8.57 20.48
CA ILE A 30 5.72 -9.25 20.46
C ILE A 30 4.65 -8.35 21.07
N THR A 31 4.93 -7.74 22.22
CA THR A 31 4.01 -6.80 22.87
C THR A 31 3.76 -5.56 22.00
N ALA A 32 4.81 -4.99 21.40
CA ALA A 32 4.68 -3.87 20.48
C ALA A 32 3.81 -4.21 19.27
N ARG A 33 3.97 -5.39 18.65
CA ARG A 33 3.09 -5.86 17.55
C ARG A 33 1.64 -6.04 17.97
N ARG A 34 1.39 -6.58 19.16
CA ARG A 34 0.03 -6.69 19.71
C ARG A 34 -0.61 -5.31 19.90
N ARG A 35 0.16 -4.30 20.34
CA ARG A 35 -0.30 -2.91 20.46
C ARG A 35 -0.62 -2.29 19.10
N LEU A 36 0.24 -2.45 18.10
CA LEU A 36 -0.03 -2.00 16.72
C LEU A 36 -1.34 -2.58 16.18
N LYS A 37 -1.58 -3.89 16.39
CA LYS A 37 -2.85 -4.53 16.01
C LYS A 37 -4.04 -3.95 16.77
N LYS A 38 -3.92 -3.77 18.09
CA LYS A 38 -4.97 -3.17 18.93
C LYS A 38 -5.33 -1.76 18.48
N TRP A 39 -4.34 -0.96 18.10
CA TRP A 39 -4.53 0.42 17.62
C TRP A 39 -4.86 0.51 16.13
N GLN A 40 -5.02 -0.62 15.45
CA GLN A 40 -5.40 -0.70 14.03
C GLN A 40 -4.48 0.13 13.11
N THR A 41 -3.18 0.16 13.41
CA THR A 41 -2.24 0.99 12.65
C THR A 41 -2.13 0.58 11.18
N PHE A 42 -1.96 1.57 10.31
CA PHE A 42 -1.55 1.33 8.93
C PHE A 42 -0.08 0.91 8.87
N THR A 43 0.26 0.06 7.92
CA THR A 43 1.62 -0.44 7.68
C THR A 43 2.10 0.03 6.30
N SER A 44 3.37 0.44 6.20
CA SER A 44 3.93 0.93 4.94
C SER A 44 4.00 -0.15 3.86
N ILE A 45 3.59 0.18 2.64
CA ILE A 45 3.52 -0.79 1.53
C ILE A 45 4.79 -0.83 0.66
N ASN A 46 5.62 0.22 0.68
CA ASN A 46 6.82 0.35 -0.18
C ASN A 46 8.16 0.24 0.57
N LYS A 47 8.13 0.02 1.89
CA LYS A 47 9.32 -0.13 2.76
C LYS A 47 9.30 -1.45 3.52
N ASN A 48 8.88 -2.54 2.88
CA ASN A 48 8.82 -3.88 3.47
C ASN A 48 8.04 -3.95 4.80
N GLY A 49 7.00 -3.13 4.96
CA GLY A 49 6.21 -3.07 6.20
C GLY A 49 6.96 -2.52 7.42
N ARG A 50 8.06 -1.78 7.23
CA ARG A 50 8.92 -1.27 8.31
C ARG A 50 8.29 -0.16 9.16
N TYR A 51 7.39 0.63 8.58
CA TYR A 51 6.82 1.80 9.23
C TYR A 51 5.33 1.62 9.50
N TYR A 52 4.90 2.18 10.64
CA TYR A 52 3.52 2.15 11.10
C TYR A 52 2.99 3.56 11.33
N SER A 53 1.69 3.75 11.14
CA SER A 53 0.99 5.02 11.40
C SER A 53 -0.33 4.77 12.13
N LEU A 54 -0.68 5.63 13.07
CA LEU A 54 -1.97 5.59 13.75
C LEU A 54 -3.11 5.93 12.77
N PRO A 55 -4.34 5.38 12.95
CA PRO A 55 -5.45 5.58 12.02
C PRO A 55 -5.83 7.04 11.73
N GLN A 56 -5.69 7.91 12.73
CA GLN A 56 -6.04 9.33 12.66
C GLN A 56 -4.97 10.22 12.00
N THR A 57 -3.83 9.66 11.60
CA THR A 57 -2.70 10.44 11.05
C THR A 57 -2.72 10.58 9.53
N PRO A 58 -2.94 9.50 8.73
CA PRO A 58 -2.94 9.59 7.28
C PRO A 58 -4.06 10.48 6.73
N VAL A 59 -3.73 11.26 5.70
CA VAL A 59 -4.71 11.94 4.85
C VAL A 59 -4.58 11.33 3.47
N PHE A 60 -5.48 10.39 3.15
CA PHE A 60 -5.41 9.62 1.91
C PHE A 60 -5.88 10.44 0.71
N ASP A 61 -5.18 10.29 -0.41
CA ASP A 61 -5.56 10.88 -1.69
C ASP A 61 -6.72 10.13 -2.37
N LYS A 62 -7.06 10.55 -3.60
CA LYS A 62 -8.09 9.92 -4.42
C LYS A 62 -7.87 8.43 -4.70
N ASN A 63 -6.62 7.98 -4.68
CA ASN A 63 -6.24 6.59 -4.87
C ASN A 63 -6.26 5.79 -3.55
N GLY A 64 -6.53 6.45 -2.42
CA GLY A 64 -6.45 5.83 -1.10
C GLY A 64 -5.03 5.70 -0.57
N LEU A 65 -4.10 6.51 -1.09
CA LEU A 65 -2.69 6.48 -0.74
C LEU A 65 -2.32 7.70 0.10
N TRP A 66 -1.46 7.48 1.09
CA TRP A 66 -0.88 8.56 1.86
C TRP A 66 0.63 8.41 1.84
N LYS A 67 1.30 9.40 1.26
CA LYS A 67 2.76 9.48 1.19
C LYS A 67 3.27 10.39 2.30
N TYR A 68 4.14 9.86 3.14
CA TYR A 68 4.90 10.64 4.11
C TYR A 68 6.39 10.49 3.81
N GLN A 69 7.01 11.56 3.32
CA GLN A 69 8.37 11.54 2.79
C GLN A 69 8.53 10.47 1.70
N THR A 70 9.33 9.43 1.94
CA THR A 70 9.54 8.30 1.01
C THR A 70 8.70 7.07 1.35
N VAL A 71 7.89 7.13 2.42
CA VAL A 71 7.08 6.02 2.92
C VAL A 71 5.65 6.16 2.41
N LEU A 72 5.09 5.08 1.88
CA LEU A 72 3.74 5.04 1.34
C LEU A 72 2.87 4.10 2.18
N PHE A 73 1.67 4.56 2.50
CA PHE A 73 0.61 3.80 3.17
C PHE A 73 -0.62 3.73 2.27
N SER A 74 -1.43 2.69 2.46
CA SER A 74 -2.67 2.49 1.72
C SER A 74 -3.80 2.14 2.68
N LYS A 75 -4.99 2.69 2.40
CA LYS A 75 -6.23 2.29 3.08
C LYS A 75 -6.72 0.90 2.64
N HIS A 76 -6.22 0.41 1.51
CA HIS A 76 -6.63 -0.86 0.90
C HIS A 76 -5.88 -2.09 1.45
N GLY A 77 -5.03 -1.90 2.47
CA GLY A 77 -4.25 -2.96 3.09
C GLY A 77 -2.85 -3.09 2.51
N ASN A 78 -2.45 -4.28 2.08
CA ASN A 78 -1.08 -4.55 1.62
C ASN A 78 -0.84 -4.07 0.17
N LEU A 79 0.41 -4.17 -0.29
CA LEU A 79 0.81 -3.73 -1.64
C LEU A 79 0.01 -4.42 -2.76
N LYS A 80 -0.26 -5.74 -2.64
CA LYS A 80 -1.03 -6.49 -3.65
C LYS A 80 -2.48 -5.97 -3.73
N GLN A 81 -3.13 -5.85 -2.58
CA GLN A 81 -4.52 -5.34 -2.49
C GLN A 81 -4.61 -3.92 -3.03
N THR A 82 -3.64 -3.08 -2.70
CA THR A 82 -3.55 -1.71 -3.21
C THR A 82 -3.46 -1.67 -4.73
N ILE A 83 -2.66 -2.54 -5.33
CA ILE A 83 -2.50 -2.58 -6.80
C ILE A 83 -3.76 -3.07 -7.50
N VAL A 84 -4.45 -4.06 -6.93
CA VAL A 84 -5.75 -4.51 -7.44
C VAL A 84 -6.75 -3.33 -7.46
N GLU A 85 -6.83 -2.57 -6.37
CA GLU A 85 -7.73 -1.41 -6.30
C GLU A 85 -7.31 -0.28 -7.24
N LEU A 86 -6.01 -0.03 -7.42
CA LEU A 86 -5.50 0.94 -8.40
C LEU A 86 -5.86 0.54 -9.84
N ILE A 87 -5.69 -0.73 -10.19
CA ILE A 87 -6.06 -1.27 -11.51
C ILE A 87 -7.56 -1.16 -11.70
N ARG A 88 -8.35 -1.57 -10.71
CA ARG A 88 -9.83 -1.51 -10.73
C ARG A 88 -10.35 -0.09 -10.93
N ALA A 89 -9.74 0.89 -10.28
CA ALA A 89 -10.09 2.30 -10.40
C ALA A 89 -9.65 2.95 -11.72
N SER A 90 -8.67 2.36 -12.42
CA SER A 90 -8.20 2.88 -13.70
C SER A 90 -9.21 2.65 -14.82
N SER A 91 -9.38 3.64 -15.69
CA SER A 91 -10.26 3.56 -16.86
C SER A 91 -9.72 2.67 -17.98
N LYS A 92 -8.41 2.41 -18.03
CA LYS A 92 -7.74 1.61 -19.08
C LYS A 92 -6.80 0.54 -18.52
N GLY A 93 -6.88 0.29 -17.20
CA GLY A 93 -5.85 -0.45 -16.45
C GLY A 93 -4.55 0.34 -16.31
N LEU A 94 -3.48 -0.34 -15.91
CA LEU A 94 -2.19 0.29 -15.63
C LEU A 94 -1.04 -0.54 -16.17
N SER A 95 0.01 0.12 -16.65
CA SER A 95 1.30 -0.52 -16.97
C SER A 95 2.14 -0.75 -15.70
N ALA A 96 3.17 -1.58 -15.82
CA ALA A 96 4.11 -1.82 -14.70
C ALA A 96 4.79 -0.52 -14.23
N VAL A 97 5.11 0.39 -15.16
CA VAL A 97 5.74 1.67 -14.86
C VAL A 97 4.78 2.59 -14.11
N GLU A 98 3.54 2.74 -14.59
CA GLU A 98 2.52 3.53 -13.89
C GLU A 98 2.25 2.99 -12.47
N ILE A 99 2.19 1.66 -12.31
CA ILE A 99 2.05 1.03 -10.99
C ILE A 99 3.25 1.38 -10.10
N ALA A 100 4.48 1.24 -10.60
CA ALA A 100 5.70 1.51 -9.85
C ALA A 100 5.77 2.95 -9.37
N ASP A 101 5.42 3.90 -10.24
CA ASP A 101 5.41 5.33 -9.94
C ASP A 101 4.36 5.66 -8.87
N ILE A 102 3.15 5.13 -9.00
CA ILE A 102 2.07 5.35 -8.03
C ILE A 102 2.43 4.77 -6.66
N VAL A 103 2.96 3.54 -6.61
CA VAL A 103 3.26 2.85 -5.34
C VAL A 103 4.65 3.16 -4.79
N GLY A 104 5.42 4.03 -5.48
CA GLY A 104 6.73 4.49 -5.04
C GLY A 104 7.74 3.36 -4.85
N ILE A 105 7.78 2.41 -5.78
CA ILE A 105 8.78 1.33 -5.86
C ILE A 105 9.61 1.47 -7.14
N SER A 106 10.77 0.81 -7.18
CA SER A 106 11.58 0.78 -8.40
C SER A 106 10.84 0.09 -9.55
N PRO A 107 10.88 0.62 -10.79
CA PRO A 107 10.37 -0.05 -11.99
C PRO A 107 11.04 -1.40 -12.27
N ASN A 108 12.21 -1.65 -11.69
CA ASN A 108 12.92 -2.93 -11.80
C ASN A 108 12.63 -3.86 -10.62
N SER A 109 11.68 -3.51 -9.74
CA SER A 109 11.31 -4.32 -8.59
C SER A 109 10.81 -5.69 -9.05
N SER A 110 11.38 -6.75 -8.47
CA SER A 110 10.95 -8.12 -8.70
C SER A 110 9.46 -8.32 -8.42
N PHE A 111 8.87 -7.50 -7.54
CA PHE A 111 7.45 -7.50 -7.27
C PHE A 111 6.59 -7.24 -8.53
N LEU A 112 7.01 -6.35 -9.43
CA LEU A 112 6.22 -6.04 -10.64
C LEU A 112 6.07 -7.26 -11.55
N SER A 113 7.09 -8.13 -11.61
CA SER A 113 7.03 -9.40 -12.34
C SER A 113 5.97 -10.36 -11.77
N GLN A 114 5.65 -10.22 -10.49
CA GLN A 114 4.71 -11.07 -9.76
C GLN A 114 3.27 -10.55 -9.82
N ILE A 115 3.03 -9.33 -10.31
CA ILE A 115 1.68 -8.76 -10.41
C ILE A 115 0.76 -9.64 -11.26
N LYS A 116 1.29 -10.29 -12.30
CA LYS A 116 0.54 -11.22 -13.16
C LYS A 116 -0.05 -12.43 -12.40
N ASN A 117 0.49 -12.74 -11.22
CA ASN A 117 0.06 -13.85 -10.36
C ASN A 117 -0.87 -13.37 -9.23
N VAL A 118 -1.22 -12.08 -9.19
CA VAL A 118 -2.11 -11.52 -8.17
C VAL A 118 -3.56 -11.76 -8.62
N SER A 119 -4.33 -12.45 -7.79
CA SER A 119 -5.79 -12.59 -7.97
C SER A 119 -6.43 -11.20 -8.02
N GLY A 120 -7.39 -10.97 -8.93
CA GLY A 120 -7.94 -9.64 -9.21
C GLY A 120 -7.38 -8.98 -10.47
N VAL A 121 -6.36 -9.59 -11.10
CA VAL A 121 -5.60 -8.96 -12.19
C VAL A 121 -5.46 -9.87 -13.40
N ARG A 122 -5.73 -9.31 -14.58
CA ARG A 122 -5.43 -9.90 -15.89
C ARG A 122 -4.34 -9.11 -16.57
N ARG A 123 -3.34 -9.77 -17.16
CA ARG A 123 -2.27 -9.12 -17.94
C ARG A 123 -2.50 -9.32 -19.43
N GLU A 124 -2.51 -8.23 -20.18
CA GLU A 124 -2.62 -8.22 -21.64
C GLU A 124 -1.49 -7.42 -22.28
N LYS A 125 -1.25 -7.66 -23.58
CA LYS A 125 -0.24 -6.93 -24.36
C LYS A 125 -0.96 -6.07 -25.40
N HIS A 126 -0.83 -4.76 -25.28
CA HIS A 126 -1.36 -3.80 -26.24
C HIS A 126 -0.22 -2.95 -26.82
N LYS A 127 -0.15 -2.84 -28.15
CA LYS A 127 0.87 -2.04 -28.86
C LYS A 127 2.30 -2.28 -28.35
N GLY A 128 2.65 -3.54 -28.11
CA GLY A 128 3.98 -3.93 -27.64
C GLY A 128 4.23 -3.82 -26.13
N ARG A 129 3.31 -3.23 -25.35
CA ARG A 129 3.47 -3.01 -23.90
C ARG A 129 2.50 -3.87 -23.09
N PHE A 130 2.93 -4.31 -21.90
CA PHE A 130 2.06 -5.01 -20.98
C PHE A 130 1.20 -4.02 -20.18
N THR A 131 -0.10 -4.28 -20.17
CA THR A 131 -1.10 -3.58 -19.37
C THR A 131 -1.76 -4.59 -18.42
N TYR A 132 -1.95 -4.17 -17.18
CA TYR A 132 -2.68 -4.91 -16.17
C TYR A 132 -4.10 -4.34 -16.05
N LEU A 133 -5.07 -5.20 -16.27
CA LEU A 133 -6.51 -4.95 -16.27
C LEU A 133 -7.14 -5.69 -15.08
N SER A 134 -8.36 -5.31 -14.70
CA SER A 134 -9.13 -6.08 -13.72
C SER A 134 -9.56 -7.42 -14.33
N ASP A 135 -9.68 -8.45 -13.50
CA ASP A 135 -10.30 -9.73 -13.88
C ASP A 135 -11.84 -9.74 -13.69
N SER A 136 -12.40 -8.73 -13.02
CA SER A 136 -13.84 -8.52 -12.91
C SER A 136 -14.43 -8.23 -14.30
N PRO A 137 -15.39 -9.03 -14.80
CA PRO A 137 -15.91 -8.90 -16.17
C PRO A 137 -16.38 -7.48 -16.51
N GLU A 138 -17.20 -6.87 -15.65
CA GLU A 138 -17.75 -5.52 -15.86
C GLU A 138 -16.66 -4.45 -15.99
N ILE A 139 -15.62 -4.54 -15.16
CA ILE A 139 -14.52 -3.57 -15.15
C ILE A 139 -13.58 -3.84 -16.31
N TYR A 140 -13.30 -5.11 -16.57
CA TYR A 140 -12.48 -5.56 -17.68
C TYR A 140 -13.04 -5.06 -19.01
N ASP A 141 -14.33 -5.28 -19.27
CA ASP A 141 -14.96 -4.85 -20.52
C ASP A 141 -14.84 -3.34 -20.69
N ARG A 142 -15.15 -2.56 -19.65
CA ARG A 142 -14.99 -1.10 -19.67
C ARG A 142 -13.55 -0.67 -19.96
N GLN A 143 -12.56 -1.36 -19.39
CA GLN A 143 -11.15 -1.05 -19.63
C GLN A 143 -10.69 -1.44 -21.03
N LYS A 144 -11.15 -2.60 -21.53
CA LYS A 144 -10.81 -3.13 -22.84
C LYS A 144 -11.30 -2.26 -23.98
N HIS A 145 -12.49 -1.65 -23.85
CA HIS A 145 -13.03 -0.69 -24.84
C HIS A 145 -12.11 0.51 -25.09
N ARG A 146 -11.16 0.82 -24.19
CA ARG A 146 -10.16 1.88 -24.40
C ARG A 146 -8.95 1.45 -25.23
N TRP A 147 -8.85 0.16 -25.54
CA TRP A 147 -7.77 -0.43 -26.32
C TRP A 147 -8.23 -1.02 -27.66
N ALA A 148 -9.54 -1.17 -27.86
CA ALA A 148 -10.17 -1.42 -29.15
C ALA A 148 -10.05 -0.15 -30.03
#